data_AF-A0A1G1H994-F1
#
_entry.id   AF-A0A1G1H994-F1
#
_cell.length_a   1.000
_cell.length_b   1.000
_cell.length_c   1.000
_cell.angle_alpha   90.00
_cell.angle_beta   90.00
_cell.angle_gamma   90.00
#
_symmetry.space_group_name_H-M   'P 1'
#
loop_
_entity.id
_entity.type
_entity.pdbx_description
1 polymer ?
#
loop_
_entity_poly.entity_id
_entity_poly.type
_entity_poly.pdbx_seq_one_letter_code
_entity_poly.pdbx_strand_id
1 'polypeptide(L)' 'MRGVNSDSAIKTLIEKRLIKVIGRKEGPGRPFLYGTTKEFLQYFGLKDLTGLPTLKDLAREEAA' A
#
# COMPACT_ATOMS: atom_id res chain seq x y z
N MET A 1 9.51 -3.79 -7.21
CA MET A 1 9.80 -2.37 -6.84
C MET A 1 9.67 -1.51 -8.09
N ARG A 2 9.05 -0.32 -8.02
CA ARG A 2 8.64 0.48 -9.20
C ARG A 2 9.79 1.08 -10.03
N GLY A 3 10.99 1.21 -9.49
CA GLY A 3 12.17 1.71 -10.22
C GLY A 3 12.19 3.21 -10.54
N VAL A 4 11.15 3.96 -10.13
CA VAL A 4 10.97 5.39 -10.39
C VAL A 4 10.56 6.15 -9.11
N ASN A 5 10.74 7.48 -9.10
CA ASN A 5 10.28 8.31 -7.98
C ASN A 5 8.76 8.16 -7.80
N SER A 6 8.33 7.84 -6.57
CA SER A 6 6.94 7.55 -6.23
C SER A 6 6.36 8.51 -5.19
N ASP A 7 7.03 9.64 -4.93
CA ASP A 7 6.68 10.56 -3.83
C ASP A 7 5.29 11.19 -4.03
N SER A 8 4.96 11.56 -5.27
CA SER A 8 3.64 12.11 -5.61
C SER A 8 2.50 11.11 -5.39
N ALA A 9 2.73 9.84 -5.73
CA ALA A 9 1.77 8.77 -5.52
C ALA A 9 1.58 8.50 -4.02
N ILE A 10 2.68 8.44 -3.25
CA ILE A 10 2.64 8.27 -1.79
C ILE A 10 1.86 9.43 -1.15
N LYS A 11 2.14 10.68 -1.56
CA LYS A 11 1.44 11.86 -1.06
C LYS A 11 -0.07 11.77 -1.31
N THR A 12 -0.47 11.44 -2.54
CA THR A 12 -1.88 11.27 -2.90
C THR A 12 -2.58 10.21 -2.04
N LEU A 13 -1.92 9.07 -1.79
CA LEU A 13 -2.47 7.99 -0.99
C LEU A 13 -2.64 8.38 0.49
N ILE A 14 -1.71 9.19 1.03
CA ILE A 14 -1.82 9.75 2.39
C ILE A 14 -2.97 10.76 2.47
N GLU A 15 -3.07 11.67 1.50
CA GLU A 15 -4.14 12.68 1.45
C GLU A 15 -5.53 12.05 1.37
N LYS A 16 -5.66 10.95 0.60
CA LYS A 16 -6.89 10.13 0.53
C LYS A 16 -7.09 9.23 1.74
N ARG A 17 -6.19 9.28 2.73
CA ARG A 17 -6.19 8.44 3.94
C ARG A 17 -6.17 6.93 3.66
N LEU A 18 -5.71 6.50 2.49
CA LEU A 18 -5.62 5.08 2.14
C LEU A 18 -4.38 4.42 2.77
N ILE A 19 -3.34 5.21 3.04
CA ILE A 19 -2.14 4.75 3.74
C ILE A 19 -1.76 5.74 4.85
N LYS A 20 -0.97 5.28 5.82
CA LYS A 20 -0.39 6.09 6.89
C LYS A 20 1.03 5.65 7.21
N VAL A 21 1.78 6.53 7.89
CA VAL A 21 3.06 6.15 8.50
C VAL A 21 2.79 5.28 9.72
N ILE A 22 3.38 4.08 9.75
CA ILE A 22 3.27 3.12 10.86
C ILE A 22 4.53 3.05 11.72
N GLY A 23 5.60 3.73 11.30
CA GLY A 23 6.85 3.80 12.05
C GLY A 23 8.01 4.24 11.19
N ARG A 24 9.22 3.99 11.68
CA ARG A 24 10.45 4.16 10.93
C ARG A 24 11.27 2.88 11.04
N LYS A 25 11.87 2.47 9.92
CA LYS A 25 12.80 1.34 9.93
C LYS A 25 14.10 1.75 10.62
N GLU A 26 14.66 0.87 11.44
CA GLU A 26 15.99 1.08 12.00
C GLU A 26 17.07 0.92 10.93
N GLY A 27 18.09 1.79 10.97
CA GLY A 27 19.17 1.83 9.99
C GLY A 27 19.43 3.23 9.41
N PRO A 28 20.41 3.36 8.50
CA PRO A 28 20.77 4.64 7.89
C PRO A 28 19.59 5.33 7.22
N GLY A 29 19.42 6.63 7.49
CA GLY A 29 18.32 7.44 6.96
C GLY A 29 16.95 7.22 7.64
N ARG A 30 16.80 6.20 8.49
CA ARG A 30 15.58 5.88 9.26
C ARG A 30 14.28 6.09 8.46
N PRO A 31 14.11 5.41 7.31
CA PRO A 31 13.02 5.68 6.39
C PRO A 31 11.66 5.38 7.03
N PHE A 32 10.64 6.13 6.62
CA PHE A 32 9.26 5.88 7.04
C PHE A 32 8.77 4.53 6.54
N LEU A 33 8.08 3.80 7.42
CA LEU A 33 7.30 2.62 7.06
C LEU A 33 5.85 3.06 6.86
N TYR A 34 5.26 2.62 5.75
CA TYR A 34 3.88 2.89 5.41
C TYR A 34 3.04 1.63 5.55
N GLY A 35 1.79 1.79 5.99
CA GLY A 35 0.80 0.73 6.07
C GLY A 35 -0.58 1.23 5.64
N THR A 36 -1.49 0.31 5.34
CA THR A 36 -2.87 0.62 4.98
C THR A 36 -3.69 1.04 6.20
N THR A 37 -4.83 1.67 5.93
CA THR A 37 -5.76 2.18 6.95
C THR A 37 -7.09 1.42 6.93
N LYS A 38 -8.04 1.83 7.78
CA LYS A 38 -9.41 1.28 7.71
C LYS A 38 -10.17 1.83 6.50
N GLU A 39 -9.86 3.07 6.12
CA GLU A 39 -10.41 3.74 4.93
C GLU A 39 -10.01 3.00 3.66
N PHE A 40 -8.81 2.43 3.60
CA PHE A 40 -8.42 1.51 2.53
C PHE A 40 -9.39 0.33 2.43
N LEU A 41 -9.63 -0.38 3.54
CA LEU A 41 -10.52 -1.53 3.54
C LEU A 41 -11.94 -1.15 3.09
N GLN A 42 -12.46 -0.03 3.59
CA GLN A 42 -13.77 0.48 3.18
C GLN A 42 -13.82 0.86 1.71
N TYR A 43 -12.80 1.53 1.20
CA TYR A 43 -12.72 1.96 -0.20
C TYR A 43 -12.70 0.78 -1.17
N PHE A 44 -12.02 -0.31 -0.80
CA PHE A 44 -11.95 -1.54 -1.59
C PHE A 44 -13.04 -2.57 -1.25
N GLY A 45 -13.97 -2.25 -0.34
CA GLY A 45 -15.06 -3.17 0.05
C GLY A 45 -14.57 -4.42 0.80
N LEU A 46 -13.42 -4.35 1.45
CA LEU A 46 -12.80 -5.46 2.17
C LEU A 46 -13.18 -5.43 3.65
N LYS A 47 -13.46 -6.60 4.23
CA LYS A 47 -13.64 -6.75 5.68
C LYS A 47 -12.30 -6.64 6.43
N ASP A 48 -11.26 -7.25 5.85
CA ASP A 48 -9.90 -7.29 6.36
C ASP A 48 -8.91 -7.58 5.21
N LEU A 49 -7.61 -7.62 5.52
CA LEU A 49 -6.56 -7.83 4.53
C LEU A 49 -6.51 -9.24 3.95
N THR A 50 -7.20 -10.22 4.55
CA THR A 50 -7.24 -11.59 4.02
C THR A 50 -8.14 -11.70 2.79
N GLY A 51 -9.03 -10.72 2.58
CA GLY A 51 -9.85 -10.60 1.37
C GLY A 51 -9.09 -10.07 0.15
N LEU A 52 -7.79 -9.75 0.28
CA LEU A 52 -6.98 -9.36 -0.88
C LEU A 52 -6.71 -10.57 -1.78
N PRO A 53 -6.70 -10.39 -3.11
CA PRO A 53 -6.30 -11.46 -4.03
C PRO A 53 -4.87 -11.89 -3.74
N THR A 54 -4.60 -13.18 -3.92
CA THR A 54 -3.24 -13.67 -3.75
C THR A 54 -2.36 -13.20 -4.90
N LEU A 55 -1.04 -13.22 -4.70
CA LEU A 55 -0.09 -12.89 -5.77
C LEU A 55 -0.25 -13.80 -7.00
N LYS A 56 -0.71 -15.05 -6.80
CA LYS A 56 -0.99 -15.98 -7.91
C LYS A 56 -2.23 -15.58 -8.71
N ASP A 57 -3.23 -15.02 -8.04
CA ASP A 57 -4.47 -14.56 -8.70
C ASP A 57 -4.20 -13.32 -9.56
N LEU A 58 -3.43 -12.37 -9.03
CA LEU A 58 -3.01 -11.16 -9.75
C LEU A 58 -2.17 -11.49 -10.99
N ALA A 59 -1.23 -12.43 -10.89
CA ALA A 59 -0.40 -12.84 -12.03
C ALA A 59 -1.20 -13.51 -13.16
N ARG A 60 -2.36 -14.10 -12.85
CA ARG A 60 -3.27 -14.66 -13.86
C ARG A 60 -4.09 -13.59 -14.56
N GLU A 61 -4.50 -12.54 -13.85
CA GLU A 61 -5.22 -11.40 -14.44
C GLU A 61 -4.31 -10.53 -15.33
N GLU A 62 -3.02 -10.34 -14.97
CA GLU A 62 -2.08 -9.57 -15.80
C GLU A 62 -1.73 -10.24 -17.14
N ALA A 63 -1.97 -11.55 -17.27
CA ALA A 63 -1.69 -12.34 -18.46
C ALA A 63 -2.91 -12.58 -19.36
N ALA A 64 -4.10 -12.09 -18.96
CA ALA A 64 -5.36 -12.19 -19.68
C ALA A 64 -5.73 -10.87 -20.36
#